data_AF-A0A554JNA5-F1
#
_entry.id   AF-A0A554JNA5-F1
#
_cell.length_a   1.000
_cell.length_b   1.000
_cell.length_c   1.000
_cell.angle_alpha   90.00
_cell.angle_beta   90.00
_cell.angle_gamma   90.00
#
_symmetry.space_group_name_H-M   'P 1'
#
loop_
_entity.id
_entity.type
_entity.pdbx_description
1 polymer ?
#
loop_
_entity_poly.entity_id
_entity_poly.type
_entity_poly.pdbx_seq_one_letter_code
_entity_poly.pdbx_strand_id
1 'polypeptide(L)'
;MIPNQDTREQIIRELELSGLSGDAQDEIIAKLAENLLKKIAIVMLDKLPEDKRVDFGTLASGGDASQIYAFLNANVPDAPALIQAEIQSGITEIKQMNSQAKA
;
A
#
# COMPACT_ATOMS: atom_id res chain seq x y z
N MET A 1 -8.74 -1.55 -1.26
CA MET A 1 -8.56 -0.42 -2.18
C MET A 1 -8.18 -0.97 -3.53
N ILE A 2 -9.04 -0.81 -4.54
CA ILE A 2 -8.51 -0.70 -5.90
C ILE A 2 -7.74 0.63 -5.86
N PRO A 3 -6.44 0.69 -6.21
CA PRO A 3 -5.80 1.98 -6.42
C PRO A 3 -6.71 2.79 -7.34
N ASN A 4 -7.00 4.06 -7.02
CA ASN A 4 -7.75 4.94 -7.93
C ASN A 4 -7.18 4.76 -9.34
N GLN A 5 -8.00 4.85 -10.40
CA GLN A 5 -7.53 4.52 -11.76
C GLN A 5 -6.18 5.17 -12.10
N ASP A 6 -5.94 6.40 -11.65
CA ASP A 6 -4.66 7.11 -11.74
C ASP A 6 -3.49 6.38 -11.05
N THR A 7 -3.68 5.88 -9.82
CA THR A 7 -2.68 5.10 -9.08
C THR A 7 -2.47 3.73 -9.73
N ARG A 8 -3.52 3.10 -10.28
CA ARG A 8 -3.41 1.81 -10.98
C ARG A 8 -2.57 1.96 -12.24
N GLU A 9 -2.88 2.96 -13.07
CA GLU A 9 -2.17 3.27 -14.30
C GLU A 9 -0.71 3.67 -14.02
N GLN A 10 -0.48 4.44 -12.96
CA GLN A 10 0.86 4.78 -12.52
C GLN A 10 1.65 3.52 -12.14
N ILE A 11 1.08 2.60 -11.35
CA ILE A 11 1.75 1.35 -10.98
C ILE A 11 2.05 0.51 -12.23
N ILE A 12 1.10 0.37 -13.17
CA ILE A 12 1.30 -0.39 -14.41
C ILE A 12 2.44 0.20 -15.24
N ARG A 13 2.50 1.52 -15.36
CA ARG A 13 3.55 2.21 -16.12
C ARG A 13 4.90 2.10 -15.45
N GLU A 14 4.95 2.34 -14.15
CA GLU A 14 6.18 2.37 -13.36
C GLU A 14 6.80 0.97 -13.20
N LEU A 15 5.97 -0.08 -13.20
CA LEU A 15 6.42 -1.47 -13.09
C LEU A 15 6.49 -2.21 -14.43
N GLU A 16 6.29 -1.48 -15.54
CA GLU A 16 6.31 -2.03 -16.91
C GLU A 16 5.34 -3.23 -17.10
N LEU A 17 4.20 -3.24 -16.40
CA LEU A 17 3.24 -4.36 -16.42
C LEU A 17 2.36 -4.36 -17.67
N SER A 18 2.52 -3.39 -18.57
CA SER A 18 1.70 -3.19 -19.77
C SER A 18 1.71 -4.40 -20.72
N GLY A 19 2.74 -5.25 -20.65
CA GLY A 19 2.85 -6.48 -21.42
C GLY A 19 2.17 -7.71 -20.79
N LEU A 20 1.64 -7.59 -19.57
CA LEU A 20 0.94 -8.68 -18.87
C LEU A 20 -0.57 -8.65 -19.14
N SER A 21 -1.22 -9.80 -19.00
CA SER A 21 -2.68 -9.90 -19.02
C SER A 21 -3.31 -9.10 -17.87
N GLY A 22 -4.56 -8.67 -18.02
CA GLY A 22 -5.30 -7.95 -16.97
C GLY A 22 -5.27 -8.69 -15.63
N ASP A 23 -5.50 -10.00 -15.63
CA ASP A 23 -5.48 -10.84 -14.43
C ASP A 23 -4.10 -10.86 -13.74
N ALA A 24 -3.02 -10.92 -14.52
CA ALA A 24 -1.65 -10.89 -13.98
C ALA A 24 -1.26 -9.50 -13.46
N GLN A 25 -1.73 -8.42 -14.12
CA GLN A 25 -1.60 -7.06 -13.59
C GLN A 25 -2.33 -6.94 -12.26
N ASP A 26 -3.57 -7.43 -12.18
CA ASP A 26 -4.39 -7.33 -10.98
C ASP A 26 -3.80 -8.13 -9.81
N GLU A 27 -3.25 -9.32 -10.06
CA GLU A 27 -2.57 -10.11 -9.02
C GLU A 27 -1.33 -9.39 -8.46
N ILE A 28 -0.49 -8.82 -9.33
CA ILE A 28 0.70 -8.08 -8.92
C ILE A 28 0.31 -6.82 -8.15
N ILE A 29 -0.69 -6.08 -8.65
CA ILE A 29 -1.19 -4.87 -8.01
C ILE A 29 -1.82 -5.21 -6.65
N ALA A 30 -2.55 -6.32 -6.52
CA ALA A 30 -3.13 -6.77 -5.26
C ALA A 30 -2.04 -7.13 -4.23
N LYS A 31 -1.01 -7.89 -4.62
CA LYS A 31 0.13 -8.21 -3.76
C LYS A 31 0.90 -6.97 -3.32
N LEU A 32 1.06 -6.01 -4.24
CA LEU A 32 1.71 -4.74 -3.99
C LEU A 32 0.89 -3.89 -2.99
N ALA A 33 -0.41 -3.81 -3.19
CA ALA A 33 -1.33 -3.13 -2.28
C ALA A 33 -1.33 -3.78 -0.88
N GLU A 34 -1.30 -5.11 -0.79
CA GLU A 34 -1.25 -5.82 0.48
C GLU A 34 0.06 -5.55 1.24
N ASN A 35 1.20 -5.61 0.56
CA ASN A 35 2.51 -5.31 1.16
C ASN A 35 2.63 -3.86 1.60
N LEU A 36 2.14 -2.92 0.78
CA LEU A 36 2.08 -1.51 1.14
C LEU A 36 1.20 -1.27 2.37
N LEU A 37 0.03 -1.90 2.43
CA LEU A 37 -0.88 -1.77 3.57
C LEU A 37 -0.21 -2.26 4.86
N LYS A 38 0.52 -3.38 4.81
CA LYS A 38 1.29 -3.89 5.97
C LYS A 38 2.39 -2.94 6.40
N LYS A 39 3.14 -2.36 5.46
CA LYS A 39 4.20 -1.37 5.77
C LYS A 39 3.63 -0.10 6.39
N ILE A 40 2.59 0.46 5.77
CA ILE A 40 1.85 1.62 6.29
C ILE A 40 1.34 1.31 7.70
N ALA A 41 0.76 0.13 7.92
CA ALA A 41 0.28 -0.29 9.22
C ALA A 41 1.37 -0.27 10.31
N ILE A 42 2.57 -0.75 9.99
CA ILE A 42 3.73 -0.75 10.90
C ILE A 42 4.17 0.70 11.21
N VAL A 43 4.39 1.52 10.19
CA VAL A 43 4.85 2.92 10.35
C VAL A 43 3.82 3.76 11.12
N MET A 44 2.54 3.51 10.87
CA MET A 44 1.45 4.23 11.50
C MET A 44 1.25 3.80 12.95
N LEU A 45 1.51 2.54 13.32
CA LEU A 45 1.42 2.06 14.70
C LEU A 45 2.28 2.89 15.68
N ASP A 46 3.44 3.33 15.20
CA ASP A 46 4.36 4.19 15.97
C ASP A 46 3.83 5.63 16.13
N LYS A 47 2.99 6.09 15.20
CA LYS A 47 2.38 7.43 15.21
C LYS A 47 0.96 7.45 15.78
N LEU A 48 0.36 6.28 15.92
CA LEU A 48 -1.00 6.12 16.42
C LEU A 48 -1.00 6.30 17.94
N PRO A 49 -1.96 7.07 18.49
CA PRO A 49 -2.20 7.11 19.93
C PRO A 49 -2.34 5.72 20.54
N GLU A 50 -1.78 5.51 21.73
CA GLU A 50 -1.69 4.19 22.35
C GLU A 50 -3.06 3.56 22.62
N ASP A 51 -4.05 4.40 22.96
CA ASP A 51 -5.46 4.03 23.15
C ASP A 51 -6.17 3.59 21.86
N LYS A 52 -5.60 3.90 20.69
CA LYS A 52 -6.13 3.53 19.37
C LYS A 52 -5.48 2.29 18.77
N ARG A 53 -4.38 1.79 19.35
CA ARG A 53 -3.62 0.64 18.82
C ARG A 53 -4.41 -0.66 18.85
N VAL A 54 -5.28 -0.85 19.85
CA VAL A 54 -6.14 -2.04 19.97
C VAL A 54 -7.21 -2.07 18.87
N ASP A 55 -7.86 -0.93 18.63
CA ASP A 55 -8.84 -0.76 17.55
C ASP A 55 -8.20 -0.99 16.18
N PHE A 56 -6.99 -0.47 16.00
CA PHE A 56 -6.20 -0.69 14.79
C PHE A 56 -5.87 -2.17 14.56
N GLY A 57 -5.44 -2.89 15.60
CA GLY A 57 -5.13 -4.33 15.50
C GLY A 57 -6.33 -5.17 15.09
N THR A 58 -7.53 -4.81 15.57
CA THR A 58 -8.79 -5.48 15.23
C THR A 58 -9.19 -5.18 13.78
N LEU A 59 -9.08 -3.92 13.34
CA LEU A 59 -9.31 -3.51 11.95
C LEU A 59 -8.34 -4.18 10.99
N ALA A 60 -7.04 -4.23 11.35
CA ALA A 60 -6.00 -4.86 10.56
C ALA A 60 -6.24 -6.37 10.38
N SER A 61 -6.74 -7.04 11.43
CA SER A 61 -7.07 -8.48 11.37
C SER A 61 -8.29 -8.78 10.50
N GLY A 62 -9.23 -7.83 10.38
CA GLY A 62 -10.41 -7.95 9.52
C GLY A 62 -10.11 -7.79 8.02
N GLY A 63 -8.95 -7.23 7.66
CA GLY A 63 -8.48 -7.15 6.27
C GLY A 63 -9.20 -6.14 5.38
N ASP A 64 -10.15 -5.35 5.90
CA ASP A 64 -10.79 -4.30 5.11
C ASP A 64 -9.87 -3.08 5.00
N ALA A 65 -9.10 -3.07 3.92
CA ALA A 65 -8.18 -1.98 3.58
C ALA A 65 -8.85 -0.60 3.55
N SER A 66 -10.15 -0.50 3.24
CA SER A 66 -10.86 0.78 3.18
C SER A 66 -11.15 1.30 4.59
N GLN A 67 -11.52 0.41 5.51
CA GLN A 67 -11.73 0.75 6.91
C GLN A 67 -10.41 1.10 7.60
N ILE A 68 -9.34 0.35 7.33
CA ILE A 68 -7.99 0.63 7.82
C ILE A 68 -7.55 2.02 7.35
N TYR A 69 -7.72 2.34 6.07
CA TYR A 69 -7.38 3.66 5.54
C TYR A 69 -8.17 4.79 6.20
N ALA A 70 -9.50 4.66 6.30
CA ALA A 70 -10.34 5.66 6.94
C ALA A 70 -9.96 5.89 8.40
N PHE A 71 -9.66 4.81 9.12
CA PHE A 71 -9.21 4.87 10.51
C PHE A 71 -7.87 5.59 10.65
N LEU A 72 -6.90 5.26 9.80
CA LEU A 72 -5.59 5.93 9.79
C LEU A 72 -5.71 7.41 9.48
N ASN A 73 -6.53 7.78 8.49
CA ASN A 73 -6.75 9.17 8.12
C ASN A 73 -7.44 10.00 9.23
N ALA A 74 -8.24 9.35 10.08
CA ALA A 74 -8.94 10.00 11.18
C ALA A 74 -8.08 10.13 12.45
N ASN A 75 -7.09 9.23 12.65
CA ASN A 75 -6.36 9.12 13.93
C ASN A 75 -4.85 9.42 13.82
N VAL A 76 -4.29 9.51 12.61
CA VAL A 76 -2.87 9.83 12.41
C VAL A 76 -2.73 11.19 11.72
N PRO A 77 -2.01 12.14 12.34
CA PRO A 77 -1.64 13.40 11.69
C PRO A 77 -0.83 13.16 10.42
N ASP A 78 -1.11 13.89 9.35
CA ASP A 78 -0.44 13.76 8.05
C ASP A 78 -0.49 12.35 7.45
N ALA A 79 -1.51 11.56 7.79
CA ALA A 79 -1.69 10.22 7.24
C ALA A 79 -1.64 10.16 5.69
N PRO A 80 -2.25 11.11 4.94
CA PRO A 80 -2.17 11.08 3.48
C PRO A 80 -0.74 11.18 2.96
N ALA A 81 0.10 12.02 3.57
CA ALA A 81 1.49 12.21 3.15
C ALA A 81 2.34 10.97 3.45
N LEU A 82 2.13 10.34 4.61
CA LEU A 82 2.81 9.10 4.99
C LEU A 82 2.43 7.95 4.05
N ILE A 83 1.14 7.81 3.73
CA ILE A 83 0.65 6.79 2.80
C ILE A 83 1.28 6.98 1.43
N GLN A 84 1.33 8.22 0.93
CA GLN A 84 1.92 8.51 -0.37
C GLN A 84 3.43 8.23 -0.40
N ALA A 85 4.16 8.54 0.68
CA ALA A 85 5.59 8.23 0.81
C ALA A 85 5.83 6.71 0.81
N GLU A 86 5.02 5.95 1.53
CA GLU A 86 5.13 4.48 1.56
C GLU A 86 4.78 3.86 0.20
N ILE A 87 3.78 4.38 -0.51
CA ILE A 87 3.45 3.96 -1.88
C ILE A 87 4.66 4.15 -2.81
N GLN A 88 5.30 5.33 -2.79
CA GLN A 88 6.48 5.59 -3.60
C GLN A 88 7.67 4.69 -3.21
N SER A 89 7.85 4.45 -1.92
CA SER A 89 8.88 3.55 -1.40
C SER A 89 8.68 2.11 -1.90
N GLY A 90 7.45 1.58 -1.81
CA GLY A 90 7.13 0.24 -2.29
C GLY A 90 7.26 0.09 -3.81
N ILE A 91 6.87 1.10 -4.59
CA ILE A 91 7.11 1.12 -6.04
C ILE A 91 8.61 1.07 -6.33
N THR A 92 9.42 1.83 -5.58
CA THR A 92 10.88 1.88 -5.74
C THR A 92 11.55 0.54 -5.41
N GLU A 93 11.15 -0.11 -4.31
CA GLU A 93 11.65 -1.44 -3.94
C GLU A 93 11.35 -2.48 -5.03
N ILE A 94 10.13 -2.48 -5.57
CA ILE A 94 9.73 -3.48 -6.57
C ILE A 94 10.45 -3.24 -7.88
N LYS A 95 10.69 -1.98 -8.27
CA LYS A 95 11.59 -1.65 -9.39
C LYS A 95 13.00 -2.18 -9.17
N GLN A 96 13.56 -2.01 -7.97
CA GLN A 96 14.89 -2.51 -7.65
C GLN A 96 14.93 -4.04 -7.72
N MET A 97 13.94 -4.74 -7.16
CA MET A 97 13.83 -6.20 -7.27
C MET A 97 13.72 -6.66 -8.73
N ASN A 98 12.89 -6.02 -9.55
CA ASN A 98 12.78 -6.33 -10.98
C ASN A 98 14.08 -6.07 -11.76
N SER A 99 14.82 -5.02 -11.39
CA SER A 99 16.13 -4.74 -12.01
C SER A 99 17.19 -5.79 -11.66
N GLN A 100 17.17 -6.30 -10.42
CA GLN A 100 18.09 -7.34 -9.96
C GLN A 100 17.71 -8.73 -10.49
N ALA A 101 16.43 -9.00 -10.71
CA ALA A 101 15.95 -10.24 -11.33
C ALA A 101 16.26 -10.34 -12.83
N LYS A 102 16.57 -9.21 -13.49
CA LYS A 102 16.96 -9.13 -14.91
C LYS A 102 18.49 -9.08 -15.12
N ALA A 103 19.30 -9.09 -14.04
CA ALA A 103 20.77 -9.06 -14.08
C ALA A 103 21.36 -10.48 -13.93
#